data_AF-A0A0U5ERA7-F1
#
_entry.id   AF-A0A0U5ERA7-F1
#
_cell.length_a   1.000
_cell.length_b   1.000
_cell.length_c   1.000
_cell.angle_alpha   90.00
_cell.angle_beta   90.00
_cell.angle_gamma   90.00
#
_symmetry.space_group_name_H-M   'P 1'
#
loop_
_entity.id
_entity.type
_entity.pdbx_description
1 polymer ?
#
loop_
_entity_poly.entity_id
_entity_poly.type
_entity_poly.pdbx_seq_one_letter_code
_entity_poly.pdbx_strand_id
1 'polypeptide(L)'
;MSSEINPFNTLQLLKPNHYYYSLPKLDEQGIASIGRLPISIRIMLESLLRFCDGQRVKEEDILRLAHWNAKKPGEGDVPFVVSRVILQDFTGVPLLVDLAAMRDAVATLGLDAGMIEPDVPVDLVVDHSVQVDRAGTDDAFFI
;
A
#
# COMPACT_ATOMS: atom_id res chain seq x y z
N MET A 1 -17.31 12.64 3.29
CA MET A 1 -16.74 13.88 2.74
C MET A 1 -15.60 14.29 3.66
N SER A 2 -14.46 13.61 3.54
CA SER A 2 -13.26 13.98 4.28
C SER A 2 -12.76 15.30 3.67
N SER A 3 -12.64 16.35 4.46
CA SER A 3 -11.84 17.52 4.07
C SER A 3 -10.51 16.99 3.54
N GLU A 4 -10.13 17.34 2.31
CA GLU A 4 -8.83 16.95 1.75
C GLU A 4 -7.73 17.58 2.61
N ILE A 5 -7.25 16.82 3.61
CA ILE A 5 -6.15 17.22 4.47
C ILE A 5 -4.91 17.22 3.59
N ASN A 6 -4.45 18.41 3.22
CA ASN A 6 -3.26 18.65 2.41
C ASN A 6 -2.34 19.64 3.16
N PRO A 7 -1.75 19.20 4.28
CA PRO A 7 -1.10 20.11 5.24
C PRO A 7 0.13 20.80 4.65
N PHE A 8 0.78 20.16 3.67
CA PHE A 8 1.96 20.68 2.99
C PHE A 8 1.65 21.34 1.64
N ASN A 9 0.38 21.50 1.28
CA ASN A 9 -0.05 22.08 0.01
C ASN A 9 0.68 21.51 -1.23
N THR A 10 0.91 20.19 -1.25
CA THR A 10 1.72 19.51 -2.28
C THR A 10 0.88 18.95 -3.43
N LEU A 11 -0.45 18.89 -3.29
CA LEU A 11 -1.36 18.46 -4.35
C LEU A 11 -1.24 19.36 -5.60
N GLN A 12 -0.94 18.75 -6.75
CA GLN A 12 -0.74 19.42 -8.04
C GLN A 12 -1.58 18.76 -9.14
N LEU A 13 -1.96 19.55 -10.15
CA LEU A 13 -2.67 19.07 -11.32
C LEU A 13 -1.68 18.44 -12.32
N LEU A 14 -1.90 17.19 -12.70
CA LEU A 14 -1.14 16.51 -13.76
C LEU A 14 -1.79 16.72 -15.13
N LYS A 15 -3.11 16.48 -15.20
CA LYS A 15 -3.98 16.60 -16.39
C LYS A 15 -5.38 17.01 -15.92
N PRO A 16 -6.29 17.45 -16.79
CA PRO A 16 -7.68 17.72 -16.40
C PRO A 16 -8.25 16.55 -15.58
N ASN A 17 -8.77 16.86 -14.38
CA ASN A 17 -9.29 15.91 -13.38
C ASN A 17 -8.31 14.86 -12.84
N HIS A 18 -7.00 15.05 -12.99
CA HIS A 18 -5.97 14.15 -12.45
C HIS A 18 -4.97 14.94 -11.62
N TYR A 19 -4.83 14.54 -10.35
CA TYR A 19 -3.97 15.20 -9.38
C TYR A 19 -2.90 14.24 -8.85
N TYR A 20 -1.81 14.79 -8.33
CA TYR A 20 -0.72 14.04 -7.71
C TYR A 20 -0.09 14.86 -6.57
N TYR A 21 0.55 14.19 -5.61
CA TYR A 21 1.26 14.87 -4.53
C TYR A 21 2.72 15.10 -4.93
N SER A 22 3.09 16.38 -5.10
CA SER A 22 4.40 16.79 -5.61
C SER A 22 5.47 16.78 -4.52
N LEU A 23 6.42 15.85 -4.63
CA LEU A 23 7.63 15.85 -3.79
C LEU A 23 8.51 17.09 -4.00
N PRO A 24 8.73 17.60 -5.23
CA PRO A 24 9.48 18.85 -5.42
C PRO A 24 8.90 20.04 -4.64
N LYS A 25 7.57 20.15 -4.53
CA LYS A 25 6.94 21.20 -3.70
C LYS A 25 7.25 21.06 -2.22
N LEU A 26 7.44 19.84 -1.74
CA LEU A 26 7.87 19.58 -0.37
C LEU A 26 9.35 19.98 -0.17
N ASP A 27 10.19 19.77 -1.19
CA ASP A 27 11.59 20.20 -1.22
C ASP A 27 11.72 21.74 -1.23
N GLU A 28 10.91 22.42 -2.04
CA GLU A 28 10.85 23.90 -2.12
C GLU A 28 10.50 24.57 -0.78
N GLN A 29 9.73 23.88 0.06
CA GLN A 29 9.39 24.32 1.42
C GLN A 29 10.51 24.07 2.44
N GLY A 30 11.61 23.41 2.04
CA GLY A 30 12.73 23.06 2.91
C GLY A 30 12.43 21.91 3.87
N ILE A 31 11.34 21.17 3.67
CA ILE A 31 10.90 20.10 4.58
C ILE A 31 11.68 18.81 4.35
N ALA A 32 12.03 18.50 3.10
CA ALA A 32 12.75 17.30 2.74
C ALA A 32 13.85 17.64 1.73
N SER A 33 15.01 16.97 1.79
CA SER A 33 16.00 17.05 0.70
C SER A 33 15.75 15.92 -0.30
N ILE A 34 14.73 16.07 -1.15
CA ILE A 34 14.23 14.96 -2.01
C ILE A 34 15.33 14.40 -2.90
N GLY A 35 16.20 15.26 -3.43
CA GLY A 35 17.34 14.84 -4.26
C GLY A 35 18.31 13.87 -3.56
N ARG A 36 18.39 13.89 -2.22
CA ARG A 36 19.27 13.02 -1.43
C ARG A 36 18.61 11.71 -0.97
N LEU A 37 17.28 11.64 -1.01
CA LEU A 37 16.54 10.46 -0.58
C LEU A 37 16.68 9.33 -1.62
N PRO A 38 16.84 8.07 -1.21
CA PRO A 38 16.71 6.91 -2.10
C PRO A 38 15.32 6.86 -2.74
N ILE A 39 15.22 6.29 -3.95
CA ILE A 39 13.94 6.21 -4.69
C ILE A 39 12.87 5.47 -3.87
N SER A 40 13.24 4.41 -3.14
CA SER A 40 12.33 3.68 -2.25
C SER A 40 11.67 4.58 -1.20
N ILE A 41 12.46 5.46 -0.57
CA ILE A 41 11.97 6.43 0.41
C ILE A 41 11.07 7.49 -0.24
N ARG A 42 11.40 7.94 -1.47
CA ARG A 42 10.55 8.88 -2.22
C ARG A 42 9.17 8.28 -2.51
N ILE A 43 9.10 7.00 -2.88
CA ILE A 43 7.83 6.30 -3.11
C ILE A 43 7.00 6.23 -1.83
N MET A 44 7.62 5.86 -0.70
CA MET A 44 6.95 5.82 0.60
C MET A 44 6.46 7.22 1.03
N LEU A 45 7.28 8.25 0.82
CA LEU A 45 6.96 9.63 1.17
C LEU A 45 5.78 10.19 0.37
N GLU A 46 5.71 9.89 -0.94
CA GLU A 46 4.53 10.25 -1.75
C GLU A 46 3.26 9.56 -1.22
N SER A 47 3.36 8.27 -0.88
CA SER A 47 2.23 7.52 -0.33
C SER A 47 1.74 8.15 0.98
N LEU A 48 2.65 8.54 1.88
CA LEU A 48 2.29 9.22 3.13
C LEU A 48 1.60 10.57 2.88
N LEU A 49 2.13 11.40 1.95
CA LEU A 49 1.48 12.66 1.59
C LEU A 49 0.05 12.44 1.08
N ARG A 50 -0.13 11.43 0.23
CA ARG A 50 -1.42 11.12 -0.39
C ARG A 50 -2.46 10.57 0.57
N PHE A 51 -2.02 9.86 1.62
CA PHE A 51 -2.91 9.23 2.60
C PHE A 51 -2.94 9.92 3.96
N CYS A 52 -2.40 11.14 4.07
CA CYS A 52 -2.44 11.94 5.29
C CYS A 52 -3.88 12.26 5.67
N ASP A 53 -4.36 11.61 6.73
CA ASP A 53 -5.74 11.75 7.25
C ASP A 53 -5.77 12.28 8.70
N GLY A 54 -4.60 12.50 9.30
CA GLY A 54 -4.44 12.93 10.69
C GLY A 54 -4.73 11.83 11.72
N GLN A 55 -5.07 10.62 11.29
CA GLN A 55 -5.37 9.48 12.15
C GLN A 55 -4.38 8.33 11.92
N ARG A 56 -4.50 7.65 10.76
CA ARG A 56 -3.62 6.55 10.37
C ARG A 56 -2.29 7.07 9.87
N VAL A 57 -2.30 8.15 9.10
CA VAL A 57 -1.09 8.83 8.63
C VAL A 57 -1.12 10.26 9.15
N LYS A 58 -0.14 10.58 10.00
CA LYS A 58 -0.01 11.90 10.61
C LYS A 58 1.05 12.72 9.90
N GLU A 59 0.95 14.04 10.05
CA GLU A 59 1.99 14.98 9.58
C GLU A 59 3.37 14.63 10.13
N GLU A 60 3.43 14.17 11.37
CA GLU A 60 4.65 13.71 12.04
C GLU A 60 5.34 12.55 11.32
N ASP A 61 4.57 11.63 10.73
CA ASP A 61 5.11 10.48 9.99
C ASP A 61 5.76 10.94 8.67
N ILE A 62 5.16 11.93 8.01
CA ILE A 62 5.71 12.56 6.80
C ILE A 62 7.02 13.27 7.12
N LEU A 63 7.06 14.05 8.21
CA LEU A 63 8.27 14.73 8.66
C LEU A 63 9.37 13.72 9.05
N ARG A 64 9.01 12.64 9.76
CA ARG A 64 9.96 11.57 10.14
C ARG A 64 10.63 10.97 8.92
N LEU A 65 9.85 10.65 7.88
CA LEU A 65 10.38 10.05 6.65
C LEU A 65 11.11 11.07 5.76
N ALA A 66 10.65 12.31 5.71
CA ALA A 66 11.29 13.41 4.98
C ALA A 66 12.73 13.69 5.47
N HIS A 67 12.97 13.51 6.77
CA HIS A 67 14.28 13.68 7.40
C HIS A 67 15.07 12.37 7.56
N TRP A 68 14.67 11.30 6.85
CA TRP A 68 15.34 10.02 6.94
C TRP A 68 16.84 10.11 6.60
N ASN A 69 17.66 9.41 7.40
CA ASN A 69 19.11 9.39 7.25
C ASN A 69 19.66 7.98 7.42
N ALA A 70 20.33 7.45 6.40
CA ALA A 70 20.93 6.11 6.42
C ALA A 70 21.97 5.90 7.52
N LYS A 71 22.74 6.94 7.88
CA LYS A 71 23.79 6.86 8.92
C LYS A 71 23.23 6.88 10.33
N LYS A 72 22.02 7.42 10.49
CA LYS A 72 21.31 7.50 11.76
C LYS A 72 19.82 7.30 11.46
N PRO A 73 19.40 6.03 11.24
CA PRO A 73 17.99 5.74 11.04
C PRO A 73 17.20 6.33 12.20
N GLY A 74 16.12 7.04 11.90
CA GLY A 74 15.25 7.61 12.92
C GLY A 74 14.65 6.52 13.80
N GLU A 75 14.28 6.88 15.03
CA GLU A 75 13.50 6.00 15.89
C GLU A 75 12.00 6.12 15.53
N GLY A 76 11.28 5.00 15.63
CA GLY A 76 9.84 4.92 15.39
C GLY A 76 9.45 4.38 14.02
N ASP A 77 8.20 3.95 13.93
CA ASP A 77 7.62 3.37 12.74
C ASP A 77 6.97 4.44 11.86
N VAL A 78 6.84 4.15 10.57
CA VAL A 78 6.04 4.95 9.64
C VAL A 78 5.04 4.03 8.94
N PRO A 79 3.77 4.44 8.79
CA PRO A 79 2.79 3.64 8.05
C PRO A 79 3.26 3.41 6.61
N PHE A 80 3.13 2.18 6.13
CA PHE A 80 3.36 1.89 4.71
C PHE A 80 2.03 1.59 4.03
N VAL A 81 1.48 2.59 3.35
CA VAL A 81 0.22 2.44 2.62
C VAL A 81 0.52 1.99 1.19
N VAL A 82 0.03 0.80 0.84
CA VAL A 82 0.21 0.20 -0.49
C VAL A 82 -0.95 0.54 -1.42
N SER A 83 -0.72 0.45 -2.72
CA SER A 83 -1.75 0.68 -3.74
C SER A 83 -2.53 -0.59 -4.12
N ARG A 84 -1.96 -1.77 -3.88
CA ARG A 84 -2.56 -3.09 -4.13
C ARG A 84 -1.81 -4.17 -3.36
N VAL A 85 -2.41 -5.36 -3.26
CA VAL A 85 -1.78 -6.56 -2.71
C VAL A 85 -1.75 -7.65 -3.78
N ILE A 86 -0.64 -8.39 -3.87
CA ILE A 86 -0.53 -9.59 -4.70
C ILE A 86 -0.29 -10.79 -3.80
N LEU A 87 -0.98 -11.89 -4.07
CA LEU A 87 -0.95 -13.11 -3.29
C LEU A 87 -0.67 -14.30 -4.20
N GLN A 88 0.03 -15.28 -3.65
CA GLN A 88 0.12 -16.63 -4.20
C GLN A 88 -0.82 -17.58 -3.45
N ASP A 89 -1.18 -18.71 -4.06
CA ASP A 89 -2.19 -19.66 -3.62
C ASP A 89 -2.02 -20.18 -2.18
N PHE A 90 -0.81 -20.56 -1.75
CA PHE A 90 -0.59 -21.05 -0.38
C PHE A 90 -0.89 -20.02 0.71
N THR A 91 -0.69 -18.73 0.42
CA THR A 91 -1.04 -17.65 1.37
C THR A 91 -2.41 -17.04 1.10
N GLY A 92 -2.88 -17.13 -0.14
CA GLY A 92 -4.16 -16.59 -0.57
C GLY A 92 -5.32 -17.40 -0.03
N VAL A 93 -5.21 -18.73 0.03
CA VAL A 93 -6.26 -19.58 0.59
C VAL A 93 -6.51 -19.28 2.08
N PRO A 94 -5.49 -19.26 2.97
CA PRO A 94 -5.68 -18.85 4.36
C PRO A 94 -6.29 -17.44 4.49
N LEU A 95 -5.85 -16.47 3.68
CA LEU A 95 -6.41 -15.12 3.71
C LEU A 95 -7.90 -15.10 3.34
N LEU A 96 -8.32 -15.88 2.33
CA LEU A 96 -9.73 -16.00 1.96
C LEU A 96 -10.56 -16.66 3.05
N VAL A 97 -9.99 -17.63 3.76
CA VAL A 97 -10.62 -18.25 4.94
C VAL A 97 -10.78 -17.23 6.06
N ASP A 98 -9.77 -16.40 6.34
CA ASP A 98 -9.86 -15.33 7.34
C ASP A 98 -10.94 -14.31 6.96
N LEU A 99 -11.02 -13.91 5.69
CA LEU A 99 -12.06 -12.99 5.19
C LEU A 99 -13.47 -13.59 5.38
N ALA A 100 -13.64 -14.87 5.09
CA ALA A 100 -14.90 -15.57 5.32
C ALA A 100 -15.25 -15.65 6.81
N ALA A 101 -14.28 -15.97 7.67
CA ALA A 101 -14.49 -16.01 9.12
C ALA A 101 -14.85 -14.64 9.70
N MET A 102 -14.23 -13.56 9.21
CA MET A 102 -14.58 -12.19 9.59
C MET A 102 -16.01 -11.83 9.17
N ARG A 103 -16.45 -12.26 7.98
CA ARG A 103 -17.84 -12.09 7.52
C ARG A 103 -18.84 -12.82 8.40
N ASP A 104 -18.56 -14.07 8.76
CA ASP A 104 -19.41 -14.85 9.65
C ASP A 104 -19.52 -14.21 11.04
N ALA A 105 -18.41 -13.68 11.57
CA ALA A 105 -18.40 -12.97 12.85
C ALA A 105 -19.26 -11.69 12.81
N VAL A 106 -19.14 -10.89 11.74
CA VAL A 106 -19.95 -9.68 11.53
C VAL A 106 -21.43 -10.01 11.38
N ALA A 107 -21.77 -11.05 10.62
CA ALA A 107 -23.15 -11.52 10.45
C ALA A 107 -23.75 -11.99 11.78
N THR A 108 -22.98 -12.67 12.63
CA THR A 108 -23.41 -13.11 13.97
C THR A 108 -23.75 -11.92 14.89
N LEU A 109 -23.10 -10.77 14.68
CA LEU A 109 -23.42 -9.51 15.37
C LEU A 109 -24.63 -8.77 14.78
N GLY A 110 -25.27 -9.33 13.75
CA GLY A 110 -26.41 -8.71 13.06
C GLY A 110 -26.02 -7.54 12.15
N LEU A 111 -24.75 -7.43 11.81
CA LEU A 111 -24.21 -6.40 10.92
C LEU A 111 -24.12 -6.93 9.48
N ASP A 112 -23.99 -6.02 8.52
CA ASP A 112 -23.82 -6.39 7.11
C ASP A 112 -22.42 -6.97 6.85
N ALA A 113 -22.35 -8.27 6.53
CA ALA A 113 -21.10 -8.93 6.17
C ALA A 113 -20.39 -8.31 4.96
N GLY A 114 -21.13 -7.61 4.08
CA GLY A 114 -20.58 -6.90 2.94
C GLY A 114 -19.61 -5.76 3.31
N MET A 115 -19.59 -5.32 4.58
CA MET A 115 -18.60 -4.36 5.06
C MET A 115 -17.17 -4.93 5.15
N ILE A 116 -17.04 -6.26 5.12
CA ILE A 116 -15.76 -6.95 5.15
C ILE A 116 -15.33 -7.26 3.72
N GLU A 117 -14.63 -6.30 3.13
CA GLU A 117 -14.04 -6.34 1.78
C GLU A 117 -12.63 -5.73 1.82
N PRO A 118 -11.71 -6.10 0.91
CA PRO A 118 -10.41 -5.46 0.81
C PRO A 118 -10.49 -3.98 0.42
N ASP A 119 -9.78 -3.12 1.14
CA ASP A 119 -9.73 -1.66 0.85
C ASP A 119 -8.93 -1.30 -0.41
N VAL A 120 -8.05 -2.20 -0.85
CA VAL A 120 -7.20 -2.03 -2.04
C VAL A 120 -7.37 -3.24 -2.97
N PRO A 121 -7.12 -3.09 -4.29
CA PRO A 121 -7.14 -4.21 -5.21
C PRO A 121 -6.24 -5.35 -4.75
N VAL A 122 -6.75 -6.58 -4.87
CA VAL A 122 -6.04 -7.81 -4.53
C VAL A 122 -6.02 -8.73 -5.74
N ASP A 123 -4.82 -9.13 -6.15
CA ASP A 123 -4.60 -10.09 -7.24
C ASP A 123 -4.12 -11.42 -6.64
N LEU A 124 -4.84 -12.52 -6.89
CA LEU A 124 -4.43 -13.87 -6.48
C LEU A 124 -3.92 -14.65 -7.70
N VAL A 125 -2.68 -15.11 -7.61
CA VAL A 125 -2.03 -15.95 -8.62
C VAL A 125 -1.94 -17.38 -8.09
N VAL A 126 -2.35 -18.35 -8.92
CA VAL A 126 -2.21 -19.78 -8.61
C VAL A 126 -1.02 -20.32 -9.40
N ASP A 127 0.12 -20.43 -8.73
CA ASP A 127 1.39 -20.83 -9.35
C ASP A 127 2.16 -21.86 -8.53
N HIS A 128 1.82 -22.10 -7.26
CA HIS A 128 2.47 -23.10 -6.42
C HIS A 128 1.75 -24.45 -6.36
N SER A 129 0.63 -24.57 -7.06
CA SER A 129 -0.19 -25.80 -7.11
C SER A 129 0.31 -26.84 -8.12
N VAL A 130 1.11 -26.46 -9.11
CA VAL A 130 1.57 -27.36 -10.19
C VAL A 130 2.93 -27.95 -9.82
N GLN A 131 3.04 -29.28 -9.91
CA GLN A 131 4.27 -30.03 -9.70
C GLN A 131 4.78 -30.61 -11.02
N VAL A 132 6.09 -30.86 -11.10
CA VAL A 132 6.69 -31.50 -12.27
C VAL A 132 6.65 -33.02 -12.09
N ASP A 133 5.52 -33.62 -12.42
CA ASP A 133 5.35 -35.08 -12.37
C ASP A 133 6.00 -35.78 -13.58
N ARG A 134 6.05 -35.12 -14.73
CA ARG A 134 6.70 -35.61 -15.96
C ARG A 134 7.46 -34.52 -16.68
N ALA A 135 8.56 -34.89 -17.36
CA ALA A 135 9.40 -33.97 -18.13
C ALA A 135 9.99 -34.64 -19.38
N GLY A 136 10.35 -33.83 -20.39
CA GLY A 136 11.15 -34.28 -21.54
C GLY A 136 10.39 -35.00 -22.66
N THR A 137 9.05 -34.98 -22.65
CA THR A 137 8.20 -35.57 -23.70
C THR A 137 7.20 -34.54 -24.22
N ASP A 138 6.78 -34.66 -25.49
CA ASP A 138 5.81 -33.74 -26.11
C ASP A 138 4.46 -33.70 -25.38
N ASP A 139 4.12 -34.77 -24.65
CA ASP A 139 2.90 -34.90 -23.84
C ASP A 139 3.05 -34.46 -22.38
N ALA A 140 4.20 -33.92 -21.95
CA ALA A 140 4.50 -33.65 -20.54
C ALA A 140 3.56 -32.63 -19.86
N PHE A 141 2.89 -31.76 -20.62
CA PHE A 141 1.93 -30.79 -20.09
C PHE A 141 0.48 -31.33 -20.04
N PHE A 142 0.17 -32.39 -20.79
CA PHE A 142 -1.21 -32.90 -20.92
C PHE A 142 -1.56 -33.97 -19.88
N ILE A 143 -0.66 -34.22 -18.94
CA ILE A 143 -0.80 -35.22 -17.88
C ILE A 143 -1.04 -34.50 -16.57
#